data_AF-A0A352SR71-F1
#
_entry.id   AF-A0A352SR71-F1
#
_cell.length_a   1.000
_cell.length_b   1.000
_cell.length_c   1.000
_cell.angle_alpha   90.00
_cell.angle_beta   90.00
_cell.angle_gamma   90.00
#
_symmetry.space_group_name_H-M   'P 1'
#
loop_
_entity.id
_entity.type
_entity.pdbx_description
1 polymer ?
#
loop_
_entity_poly.entity_id
_entity_poly.type
_entity_poly.pdbx_seq_one_letter_code
_entity_poly.pdbx_strand_id
1 'polypeptide(L)'
;QRVLAVLEPIAAAAGASVADVIVLAGNVGVEKASGLTLPFTPGRGDASQEQTDVDSFAVLEPIADGFRNFQKTDYSVSPEEMLLDKAQ
;
A
#
# COMPACT_ATOMS: atom_id res chain seq x y z
N GLN A 1 -7.02 4.23 -12.63
CA GLN A 1 -6.25 4.52 -11.40
C GLN A 1 -6.54 5.96 -10.99
N ARG A 2 -7.15 6.20 -9.81
CA ARG A 2 -7.50 7.58 -9.38
C ARG A 2 -6.38 8.29 -8.62
N VAL A 3 -5.62 7.57 -7.79
CA VAL A 3 -4.59 8.15 -6.90
C VAL A 3 -3.23 8.28 -7.60
N LEU A 4 -2.79 7.26 -8.33
CA LEU A 4 -1.48 7.26 -8.99
C LEU A 4 -1.31 8.42 -9.98
N ALA A 5 -2.36 8.76 -10.72
CA ALA A 5 -2.38 9.90 -11.63
C ALA A 5 -2.07 11.25 -10.95
N VAL A 6 -2.22 11.35 -9.63
CA VAL A 6 -1.86 12.53 -8.83
C VAL A 6 -0.47 12.40 -8.23
N LEU A 7 -0.07 11.21 -7.78
CA LEU A 7 1.22 11.02 -7.09
C LEU A 7 2.42 10.97 -8.05
N GLU A 8 2.26 10.40 -9.25
CA GLU A 8 3.31 10.32 -10.27
C GLU A 8 3.90 11.69 -10.66
N PRO A 9 3.09 12.73 -11.00
CA PRO A 9 3.66 14.05 -11.30
C PRO A 9 4.33 14.71 -10.08
N ILE A 10 3.86 14.43 -8.87
CA ILE A 10 4.49 14.92 -7.62
C ILE A 10 5.87 14.27 -7.45
N ALA A 11 5.95 12.94 -7.64
CA ALA A 11 7.21 12.20 -7.57
C ALA A 11 8.23 12.72 -8.59
N ALA A 12 7.79 12.92 -9.84
CA ALA A 12 8.63 13.47 -10.91
C ALA A 12 9.12 14.89 -10.57
N ALA A 13 8.24 15.77 -10.07
CA ALA A 13 8.61 17.13 -9.70
C ALA A 13 9.57 17.19 -8.50
N ALA A 14 9.47 16.24 -7.57
CA ALA A 14 10.33 16.15 -6.39
C ALA A 14 11.65 15.38 -6.63
N GLY A 15 11.79 14.71 -7.78
CA GLY A 15 12.94 13.83 -8.04
C GLY A 15 12.97 12.61 -7.10
N ALA A 16 11.80 12.13 -6.67
CA ALA A 16 11.64 10.98 -5.78
C ALA A 16 11.01 9.80 -6.53
N SER A 17 11.14 8.58 -5.98
CA SER A 17 10.42 7.42 -6.50
C SER A 17 8.93 7.53 -6.19
N VAL A 18 8.10 6.94 -7.05
CA VAL A 18 6.66 6.83 -6.80
C VAL A 18 6.40 6.01 -5.54
N ALA A 19 7.21 4.97 -5.29
CA ALA A 19 7.17 4.16 -4.08
C ALA A 19 7.34 4.98 -2.79
N ASP A 20 8.31 5.90 -2.74
CA ASP A 20 8.49 6.77 -1.56
C ASP A 20 7.34 7.79 -1.44
N VAL A 21 6.84 8.33 -2.55
CA VAL A 21 5.72 9.27 -2.53
C VAL A 21 4.42 8.60 -2.06
N ILE A 22 4.16 7.34 -2.40
CA ILE A 22 3.00 6.58 -1.90
C ILE A 22 3.03 6.51 -0.36
N VAL A 23 4.18 6.16 0.22
CA VAL A 23 4.34 6.06 1.69
C VAL A 23 4.26 7.43 2.35
N LEU A 24 4.94 8.44 1.79
CA LEU A 24 4.94 9.79 2.32
C LEU A 24 3.54 10.42 2.30
N ALA A 25 2.78 10.22 1.22
CA ALA A 25 1.40 10.69 1.12
C ALA A 25 0.49 10.05 2.18
N GLY A 26 0.69 8.74 2.45
CA GLY A 26 0.03 8.03 3.55
C GLY A 26 0.36 8.63 4.91
N ASN A 27 1.65 8.86 5.19
CA ASN A 27 2.11 9.51 6.42
C ASN A 27 1.42 10.87 6.61
N VAL A 28 1.47 11.75 5.59
CA VAL A 28 0.82 13.06 5.65
C VAL A 28 -0.68 12.93 5.95
N GLY A 29 -1.36 11.92 5.42
CA GLY A 29 -2.76 11.62 5.75
C GLY A 29 -2.96 11.29 7.23
N VAL A 30 -2.12 10.42 7.79
CA VAL A 30 -2.18 10.03 9.21
C VAL A 30 -1.79 11.19 10.13
N GLU A 31 -0.76 11.96 9.80
CA GLU A 31 -0.34 13.14 10.57
C GLU A 31 -1.47 14.18 10.62
N LYS A 32 -2.17 14.42 9.50
CA LYS A 32 -3.34 15.30 9.44
C LYS A 32 -4.51 14.79 10.29
N ALA A 33 -4.71 13.47 10.34
CA ALA A 33 -5.82 12.87 11.09
C ALA A 33 -5.53 12.76 12.60
N SER A 34 -4.27 12.54 12.97
CA SER A 34 -3.86 12.28 14.37
C SER A 34 -3.27 13.50 15.08
N GLY A 35 -2.73 14.46 14.32
CA GLY A 35 -1.93 15.57 14.86
C GLY A 35 -0.53 15.16 15.36
N LEU A 36 -0.12 13.91 15.14
CA LEU A 36 1.21 13.41 15.47
C LEU A 36 2.14 13.52 14.27
N THR A 37 3.44 13.63 14.51
CA THR A 37 4.48 13.56 13.47
C THR A 37 4.96 12.12 13.31
N LEU A 38 5.08 11.66 12.07
CA LEU A 38 5.57 10.33 11.74
C LEU A 38 6.99 10.39 11.17
N PRO A 39 7.89 9.48 11.58
CA PRO A 39 9.18 9.37 10.93
C PRO A 39 9.01 8.89 9.49
N PHE A 40 9.83 9.43 8.59
CA PHE A 40 9.91 9.00 7.20
C PHE A 40 11.34 8.60 6.84
N THR A 41 11.49 7.41 6.26
CA THR A 41 12.78 6.90 5.78
C THR A 41 12.71 6.75 4.25
N PRO A 42 13.42 7.61 3.49
CA PRO A 42 13.48 7.54 2.04
C PRO A 42 14.41 6.41 1.56
N GLY A 43 14.36 6.12 0.27
CA GLY A 43 15.28 5.21 -0.41
C GLY A 43 14.59 4.04 -1.12
N ARG A 44 13.25 4.04 -1.22
CA ARG A 44 12.55 3.02 -2.03
C ARG A 44 12.80 3.29 -3.51
N GLY A 45 12.98 2.23 -4.29
CA GLY A 45 13.05 2.31 -5.74
C GLY A 45 11.73 1.89 -6.39
N ASP A 46 11.49 2.36 -7.61
CA ASP A 46 10.39 1.89 -8.44
C ASP A 46 10.86 0.68 -9.25
N ALA A 47 10.23 -0.49 -9.02
CA ALA A 47 10.54 -1.71 -9.76
C ALA A 47 9.94 -1.65 -11.17
N SER A 48 10.66 -2.19 -12.16
CA SER A 48 10.17 -2.28 -13.53
C SER A 48 9.33 -3.54 -13.75
N GLN A 49 8.59 -3.59 -14.86
CA GLN A 49 7.80 -4.76 -15.21
C GLN A 49 8.70 -5.99 -15.47
N GLU A 50 9.91 -5.78 -16.00
CA GLU A 50 10.89 -6.84 -16.25
C GLU A 50 11.44 -7.47 -14.96
N GLN A 51 11.36 -6.72 -13.85
CA GLN A 51 11.71 -7.21 -12.50
C GLN A 51 10.54 -7.90 -11.79
N THR A 52 9.37 -7.96 -12.43
CA THR A 52 8.11 -8.41 -11.83
C THR A 52 7.54 -9.59 -12.60
N ASP A 53 7.66 -10.80 -12.03
CA ASP A 53 6.96 -12.00 -12.52
C ASP A 53 5.51 -11.99 -12.04
N VAL A 54 4.57 -11.77 -12.97
CA VAL A 54 3.14 -11.62 -12.69
C VAL A 54 2.56 -12.85 -12.00
N ASP A 55 2.96 -14.06 -12.41
CA ASP A 55 2.42 -15.30 -11.84
C ASP A 55 2.87 -15.47 -10.39
N SER A 56 4.11 -15.08 -10.09
CA SER A 56 4.64 -15.10 -8.73
C SER A 56 3.95 -14.08 -7.80
N PHE A 57 3.46 -12.96 -8.33
CA PHE A 57 2.74 -11.95 -7.55
C PHE A 57 1.26 -12.28 -7.36
N ALA A 58 0.67 -13.11 -8.22
CA ALA A 58 -0.75 -13.48 -8.13
C ALA A 58 -1.10 -14.15 -6.78
N VAL A 59 -0.16 -14.89 -6.18
CA VAL A 59 -0.37 -15.52 -4.86
C VAL A 59 -0.46 -14.53 -3.71
N LEU A 60 -0.06 -13.27 -3.94
CA LEU A 60 -0.14 -12.18 -2.96
C LEU A 60 -1.50 -11.47 -2.98
N GLU A 61 -2.40 -11.81 -3.91
CA GLU A 61 -3.77 -11.26 -3.93
C GLU A 61 -4.51 -11.68 -2.65
N PRO A 62 -4.94 -10.74 -1.79
CA PRO A 62 -5.58 -11.08 -0.54
C PRO A 62 -6.99 -11.63 -0.78
N ILE A 63 -7.32 -12.71 -0.07
CA ILE A 63 -8.69 -13.24 0.00
C ILE A 63 -9.59 -12.43 0.95
N ALA A 64 -8.98 -11.83 1.98
CA ALA A 64 -9.59 -10.87 2.90
C ALA A 64 -8.53 -9.85 3.36
N ASP A 65 -8.97 -8.64 3.71
CA ASP A 65 -8.13 -7.54 4.19
C ASP A 65 -8.96 -6.62 5.09
N GLY A 66 -8.85 -6.82 6.41
CA GLY A 66 -9.64 -6.07 7.39
C GLY A 66 -9.24 -4.59 7.53
N PHE A 67 -8.00 -4.20 7.16
CA PHE A 67 -7.59 -2.79 7.17
C PHE A 67 -8.36 -1.95 6.15
N ARG A 68 -8.89 -2.60 5.10
CA ARG A 68 -9.71 -1.99 4.05
C ARG A 68 -11.15 -2.50 4.05
N ASN A 69 -11.54 -3.27 5.07
CA ASN A 69 -12.85 -3.89 5.17
C ASN A 69 -13.25 -4.66 3.90
N PHE A 70 -12.36 -5.51 3.41
CA PHE A 70 -12.53 -6.28 2.17
C PHE A 70 -12.55 -7.79 2.43
N GLN A 71 -13.47 -8.49 1.78
CA GLN A 71 -13.54 -9.95 1.75
C GLN A 71 -14.04 -10.38 0.36
N LYS A 72 -13.33 -11.31 -0.29
CA LYS A 72 -13.61 -11.71 -1.68
C LYS A 72 -14.88 -12.57 -1.79
N THR A 73 -15.07 -13.50 -0.86
CA THR A 73 -16.27 -14.35 -0.73
C THR A 73 -16.51 -14.69 0.73
N ASP A 74 -17.66 -15.26 1.06
CA ASP A 74 -17.84 -15.87 2.38
C ASP A 74 -16.87 -17.03 2.57
N TYR A 75 -16.23 -17.08 3.74
CA TYR A 75 -15.26 -18.11 4.11
C TYR A 75 -15.72 -18.81 5.39
N SER A 76 -15.25 -20.05 5.59
CA SER A 76 -15.53 -20.81 6.81
C SER A 76 -14.76 -20.31 8.04
N VAL A 77 -13.65 -19.61 7.80
CA VAL A 77 -12.83 -18.96 8.83
C VAL A 77 -13.39 -17.57 9.09
N SER A 78 -13.41 -17.15 10.35
CA SER A 78 -14.02 -15.87 10.73
C SER A 78 -13.21 -14.66 10.21
N PRO A 79 -13.85 -13.52 9.90
CA PRO A 79 -13.14 -12.32 9.47
C PRO A 79 -12.09 -11.81 10.48
N GLU A 80 -12.32 -12.02 11.78
CA GLU A 80 -11.41 -11.62 12.86
C GLU A 80 -10.13 -12.46 12.85
N GLU A 81 -10.25 -13.77 12.63
CA GLU A 81 -9.11 -14.68 12.48
C GLU A 81 -8.31 -14.33 11.22
N MET A 82 -8.98 -14.02 10.12
CA MET A 82 -8.32 -13.58 8.87
C MET A 82 -7.60 -12.24 9.01
N LEU A 83 -8.20 -11.29 9.76
CA LEU A 83 -7.54 -10.02 10.06
C LEU A 83 -6.28 -10.26 10.90
N LEU A 84 -6.34 -11.12 11.91
CA LEU A 84 -5.20 -11.42 12.76
C LEU A 84 -4.05 -12.04 11.96
N ASP A 85 -4.35 -13.00 11.08
CA ASP A 85 -3.36 -13.62 10.18
C ASP A 85 -2.70 -12.58 9.25
N LYS A 86 -3.49 -11.64 8.71
CA LYS A 86 -2.99 -10.59 7.81
C LYS A 86 -2.14 -9.53 8.52
N ALA A 87 -2.37 -9.30 9.81
CA ALA A 87 -1.74 -8.24 10.58
C ALA A 87 -0.40 -8.64 11.23
N GLN A 88 -0.04 -9.93 11.20
CA GLN A 88 1.27 -10.43 11.64
C GLN A 88 2.38 -10.05 10.66
#